data_AF-A0A522R5R0-F1
#
_entry.id   AF-A0A522R5R0-F1
#
_cell.length_a   1.000
_cell.length_b   1.000
_cell.length_c   1.000
_cell.angle_alpha   90.00
_cell.angle_beta   90.00
_cell.angle_gamma   90.00
#
_symmetry.space_group_name_H-M   'P 1'
#
loop_
_entity.id
_entity.type
_entity.pdbx_description
1 polymer ?
#
loop_
_entity_poly.entity_id
_entity_poly.type
_entity_poly.pdbx_seq_one_letter_code
_entity_poly.pdbx_strand_id
1 'polypeptide(L)'
;MVAVGETALADLKIRPDYSVTVRDALVGFVELKAPGKGADPRRFRDPHDKSQWERLQHLPNLLYTDGNDFSLWQDGKWVGSIVRMDGDVQAAGTSLAAGPDLLALFTSFLQWTPIPPRSVKELATTSARLCRLLRDEVTEQLQRDSPVFESFAADWRTMLFPEATDELFADGYAQAVTFGLLMARARNVSLRAGIAPVIHALKAAGLLIGSAIQLLVDDTSQAALKTSLRTLVRVLEVVDWPTLSKGKTDAWLYFYEDFLEVYDNALRKQTGSYYTPPEVVAAMVRWTDEVLRGPAYHLPQGLASPQVQLVDPATGTGTYLLGVLRYVAKQVRSDQGEGAVAGYLHAALKRIAGFEMQLGPYAVAQLRLHAEILELTGTAPDHTPHLFVTDTLGNPYDDGGKLAQIFAPIAESRKAANRIKRETPVTVILGNPP
;
A
#
# COMPACT_ATOMS: atom_id res chain seq x y z
N MET A 1 -29.26 8.08 -11.92
CA MET A 1 -28.02 8.77 -11.53
C MET A 1 -28.34 9.49 -10.23
N VAL A 2 -27.51 9.35 -9.21
CA VAL A 2 -27.63 10.12 -7.97
C VAL A 2 -26.36 10.96 -7.87
N ALA A 3 -26.51 12.27 -7.93
CA ALA A 3 -25.45 13.20 -7.55
C ALA A 3 -25.62 13.44 -6.05
N VAL A 4 -24.64 13.00 -5.27
CA VAL A 4 -24.60 13.24 -3.83
C VAL A 4 -23.66 14.42 -3.64
N GLY A 5 -24.21 15.55 -3.18
CA GLY A 5 -23.37 16.63 -2.71
C GLY A 5 -22.53 16.13 -1.54
N GLU A 6 -21.22 16.35 -1.59
CA GLU A 6 -20.33 16.07 -0.44
C GLU A 6 -20.49 17.17 0.66
N THR A 7 -21.53 18.01 0.52
CA THR A 7 -21.85 19.26 1.23
C THR A 7 -22.13 19.16 2.73
N ALA A 8 -22.09 17.99 3.35
CA ALA A 8 -22.19 17.91 4.80
C ALA A 8 -20.90 18.42 5.51
N LEU A 9 -19.79 18.54 4.78
CA LEU A 9 -18.49 19.02 5.30
C LEU A 9 -17.79 19.89 4.25
N ALA A 10 -18.38 21.06 3.95
CA ALA A 10 -17.89 22.04 2.95
C ALA A 10 -16.46 22.60 3.22
N ASP A 11 -15.80 22.18 4.29
CA ASP A 11 -14.50 22.69 4.69
C ASP A 11 -13.32 21.76 4.33
N LEU A 12 -13.56 20.58 3.72
CA LEU A 12 -12.50 19.65 3.33
C LEU A 12 -11.98 19.99 1.92
N LYS A 13 -10.75 20.48 1.84
CA LYS A 13 -10.07 20.92 0.60
C LYS A 13 -9.83 19.79 -0.40
N ILE A 14 -9.87 18.52 0.03
CA ILE A 14 -9.60 17.34 -0.81
C ILE A 14 -10.88 16.70 -1.35
N ARG A 15 -12.05 17.15 -0.89
CA ARG A 15 -13.33 16.59 -1.36
C ARG A 15 -13.89 17.43 -2.51
N PRO A 16 -14.16 16.82 -3.67
CA PRO A 16 -14.87 17.48 -4.75
C PRO A 16 -16.32 17.78 -4.33
N ASP A 17 -16.91 18.81 -4.90
CA ASP A 17 -18.26 19.27 -4.53
C ASP A 17 -19.33 18.16 -4.62
N TYR A 18 -19.23 17.31 -5.65
CA TYR A 18 -20.16 16.21 -5.85
C TYR A 18 -19.45 14.90 -6.12
N SER A 19 -19.93 13.82 -5.49
CA SER A 19 -19.71 12.47 -5.97
C SER A 19 -20.93 12.00 -6.77
N VAL A 20 -20.67 11.33 -7.91
CA VAL A 20 -21.72 10.88 -8.82
C VAL A 20 -21.77 9.36 -8.84
N THR A 21 -22.95 8.81 -8.58
CA THR A 21 -23.21 7.38 -8.68
C THR A 21 -24.25 7.06 -9.76
N VAL A 22 -24.02 5.95 -10.45
CA VAL A 22 -24.94 5.39 -11.44
C VAL A 22 -25.15 3.92 -11.10
N ARG A 23 -26.39 3.53 -10.78
CA ARG A 23 -26.75 2.17 -10.34
C ARG A 23 -25.87 1.71 -9.16
N ASP A 24 -25.77 2.57 -8.15
CA ASP A 24 -24.95 2.41 -6.93
C ASP A 24 -23.43 2.29 -7.13
N ALA A 25 -22.93 2.33 -8.37
CA ALA A 25 -21.52 2.40 -8.66
C ALA A 25 -21.03 3.85 -8.66
N LEU A 26 -19.93 4.12 -7.94
CA LEU A 26 -19.19 5.38 -8.05
C LEU A 26 -18.63 5.52 -9.48
N VAL A 27 -19.03 6.59 -10.15
CA VAL A 27 -18.69 6.87 -11.55
C VAL A 27 -17.64 7.96 -11.65
N GLY A 28 -17.61 8.90 -10.72
CA GLY A 28 -16.67 10.01 -10.75
C GLY A 28 -17.13 11.14 -9.88
N PHE A 29 -16.44 12.26 -10.04
CA PHE A 29 -16.62 13.44 -9.21
C PHE A 29 -16.81 14.69 -10.07
N VAL A 30 -17.51 15.68 -9.51
CA VAL A 30 -17.68 16.98 -10.16
C VAL A 30 -17.16 18.05 -9.22
N GLU A 31 -16.31 18.92 -9.74
CA GLU A 31 -15.79 20.10 -9.08
C GLU A 31 -16.36 21.35 -9.77
N LEU A 32 -17.01 22.21 -8.99
CA LEU A 32 -17.74 23.37 -9.44
C LEU A 32 -17.01 24.66 -9.06
N LYS A 33 -16.78 25.52 -10.05
CA LYS A 33 -16.21 26.85 -9.88
C LYS A 33 -17.26 27.93 -10.08
N ALA A 34 -16.93 29.13 -9.61
CA ALA A 34 -17.76 30.31 -9.86
C ALA A 34 -17.80 30.60 -11.38
N PRO A 35 -18.97 30.95 -11.94
CA PRO A 35 -19.12 31.27 -13.36
C PRO A 35 -18.08 32.29 -13.85
N GLY A 36 -17.47 32.00 -14.99
CA GLY A 36 -16.43 32.84 -15.61
C GLY A 36 -15.00 32.49 -15.19
N LYS A 37 -14.79 31.62 -14.20
CA LYS A 37 -13.44 31.07 -13.89
C LYS A 37 -12.93 30.11 -14.96
N GLY A 38 -13.83 29.52 -15.74
CA GLY A 38 -13.55 28.51 -16.74
C GLY A 38 -13.31 27.11 -16.15
N ALA A 39 -13.11 26.15 -17.05
CA ALA A 39 -12.95 24.73 -16.70
C ALA A 39 -11.56 24.17 -16.99
N ASP A 40 -10.53 24.98 -17.26
CA ASP A 40 -9.15 24.48 -17.43
C ASP A 40 -8.34 24.69 -16.14
N PRO A 41 -8.23 23.68 -15.25
CA PRO A 41 -7.49 23.82 -14.00
C PRO A 41 -6.01 24.16 -14.17
N ARG A 42 -5.40 23.89 -15.33
CA ARG A 42 -4.01 24.27 -15.62
C ARG A 42 -3.83 25.78 -15.78
N ARG A 43 -4.91 26.51 -16.03
CA ARG A 43 -4.90 27.97 -16.23
C ARG A 43 -5.24 28.74 -14.97
N PHE A 44 -5.63 28.06 -13.90
CA PHE A 44 -5.92 28.70 -12.62
C PHE A 44 -4.66 29.39 -12.08
N ARG A 45 -4.82 30.64 -11.66
CA ARG A 45 -3.71 31.48 -11.13
C ARG A 45 -3.73 31.56 -9.61
N ASP A 46 -4.91 31.48 -9.03
CA ASP A 46 -5.14 31.52 -7.60
C ASP A 46 -4.47 30.34 -6.89
N PRO A 47 -3.74 30.55 -5.77
CA PRO A 47 -3.06 29.48 -5.04
C PRO A 47 -4.01 28.40 -4.51
N HIS A 48 -5.23 28.77 -4.09
CA HIS A 48 -6.19 27.82 -3.55
C HIS A 48 -6.68 26.88 -4.66
N ASP A 49 -7.13 27.42 -5.80
CA ASP A 49 -7.59 26.61 -6.94
C ASP A 49 -6.48 25.72 -7.52
N LYS A 50 -5.23 26.19 -7.54
CA LYS A 50 -4.06 25.37 -7.93
C LYS A 50 -3.84 24.20 -6.97
N SER A 51 -3.82 24.48 -5.66
CA SER A 51 -3.61 23.45 -4.64
C SER A 51 -4.72 22.39 -4.65
N GLN A 52 -5.94 22.80 -4.99
CA GLN A 52 -7.07 21.90 -5.12
C GLN A 52 -6.94 21.01 -6.36
N TRP A 53 -6.56 21.59 -7.52
CA TRP A 53 -6.25 20.80 -8.71
C TRP A 53 -5.14 19.78 -8.45
N GLU A 54 -4.09 20.18 -7.73
CA GLU A 54 -2.97 19.28 -7.40
C GLU A 54 -3.41 18.02 -6.66
N ARG A 55 -4.46 18.12 -5.85
CA ARG A 55 -5.07 17.02 -5.08
C ARG A 55 -6.08 16.24 -5.93
N LEU A 56 -7.02 16.94 -6.58
CA LEU A 56 -8.14 16.31 -7.29
C LEU A 56 -7.72 15.63 -8.60
N GLN A 57 -6.60 16.02 -9.22
CA GLN A 57 -6.08 15.35 -10.43
C GLN A 57 -5.73 13.87 -10.21
N HIS A 58 -5.64 13.40 -8.96
CA HIS A 58 -5.44 12.00 -8.61
C HIS A 58 -6.71 11.15 -8.73
N LEU A 59 -7.88 11.78 -8.85
CA LEU A 59 -9.15 11.09 -9.07
C LEU A 59 -9.19 10.47 -10.48
N PRO A 60 -9.80 9.28 -10.62
CA PRO A 60 -9.75 8.54 -11.87
C PRO A 60 -10.72 9.10 -12.93
N ASN A 61 -11.77 9.81 -12.52
CA ASN A 61 -12.76 10.42 -13.41
C ASN A 61 -13.35 11.67 -12.74
N LEU A 62 -12.97 12.85 -13.24
CA LEU A 62 -13.28 14.15 -12.66
C LEU A 62 -13.79 15.10 -13.73
N LEU A 63 -14.96 15.68 -13.49
CA LEU A 63 -15.55 16.73 -14.29
C LEU A 63 -15.31 18.08 -13.62
N TYR A 64 -14.62 19.00 -14.31
CA TYR A 64 -14.50 20.39 -13.88
C TYR A 64 -15.50 21.25 -14.65
N THR A 65 -16.17 22.16 -13.95
CA THR A 65 -17.05 23.12 -14.59
C THR A 65 -17.18 24.41 -13.79
N ASP A 66 -17.44 25.52 -14.47
CA ASP A 66 -17.90 26.78 -13.85
C ASP A 66 -19.38 27.07 -14.15
N GLY A 67 -20.10 26.10 -14.69
CA GLY A 67 -21.47 26.22 -15.19
C GLY A 67 -21.56 26.67 -16.65
N ASN A 68 -20.52 27.28 -17.22
CA ASN A 68 -20.47 27.70 -18.62
C ASN A 68 -19.54 26.80 -19.45
N ASP A 69 -18.35 26.53 -18.94
CA ASP A 69 -17.35 25.66 -19.52
C ASP A 69 -17.29 24.33 -18.75
N PHE A 70 -16.97 23.25 -19.46
CA PHE A 70 -16.89 21.89 -18.94
C PHE A 70 -15.64 21.21 -19.47
N SER A 71 -14.91 20.50 -18.61
CA SER A 71 -13.76 19.68 -19.02
C SER A 71 -13.72 18.36 -18.27
N LEU A 72 -13.38 17.29 -18.99
CA LEU A 72 -13.27 15.96 -18.43
C LEU A 72 -11.81 15.57 -18.23
N TRP A 73 -11.50 15.08 -17.04
CA TRP A 73 -10.18 14.60 -16.64
C TRP A 73 -10.28 13.16 -16.18
N GLN A 74 -9.49 12.29 -16.79
CA GLN A 74 -9.39 10.89 -16.39
C GLN A 74 -7.94 10.59 -16.08
N ASP A 75 -7.67 10.09 -14.88
CA ASP A 75 -6.32 9.75 -14.45
C ASP A 75 -5.34 10.94 -14.57
N GLY A 76 -5.82 12.15 -14.26
CA GLY A 76 -5.07 13.41 -14.38
C GLY A 76 -4.82 13.88 -15.82
N LYS A 77 -5.33 13.15 -16.83
CA LYS A 77 -5.21 13.50 -18.25
C LYS A 77 -6.48 14.14 -18.76
N TRP A 78 -6.33 15.21 -19.52
CA TRP A 78 -7.44 15.86 -20.19
C TRP A 78 -8.00 14.97 -21.30
N VAL A 79 -9.33 14.79 -21.32
CA VAL A 79 -10.05 13.97 -22.29
C VAL A 79 -10.90 14.87 -23.17
N GLY A 80 -10.72 14.79 -24.50
CA GLY A 80 -11.47 15.59 -25.46
C GLY A 80 -11.07 17.07 -25.44
N SER A 81 -12.06 17.95 -25.56
CA SER A 81 -11.91 19.41 -25.54
C SER A 81 -12.74 20.04 -24.41
N ILE A 82 -12.50 21.31 -24.12
CA ILE A 82 -13.38 22.10 -23.24
C ILE A 82 -14.66 22.34 -24.02
N VAL A 83 -15.78 21.98 -23.42
CA VAL A 83 -17.10 22.18 -23.99
C VAL A 83 -17.72 23.39 -23.33
N ARG A 84 -18.20 24.34 -24.13
CA ARG A 84 -18.86 25.55 -23.65
C ARG A 84 -20.36 25.49 -23.95
N MET A 85 -21.16 26.00 -23.04
CA MET A 85 -22.59 26.22 -23.25
C MET A 85 -22.85 27.41 -24.17
N ASP A 86 -23.96 27.34 -24.90
CA ASP A 86 -24.45 28.45 -25.71
C ASP A 86 -25.20 29.43 -24.79
N GLY A 87 -24.48 30.46 -24.35
CA GLY A 87 -24.96 31.46 -23.40
C GLY A 87 -24.24 31.39 -22.05
N ASP A 88 -24.51 32.39 -21.21
CA ASP A 88 -23.98 32.45 -19.85
C ASP A 88 -25.05 32.00 -18.85
N VAL A 89 -24.69 31.11 -17.93
CA VAL A 89 -25.60 30.52 -16.93
C VAL A 89 -26.26 31.57 -16.03
N GLN A 90 -25.64 32.74 -15.85
CA GLN A 90 -26.17 33.83 -15.04
C GLN A 90 -27.07 34.79 -15.84
N ALA A 91 -26.93 34.85 -17.17
CA ALA A 91 -27.55 35.89 -17.99
C ALA A 91 -28.53 35.37 -19.07
N ALA A 92 -28.32 34.17 -19.60
CA ALA A 92 -29.03 33.67 -20.77
C ALA A 92 -30.48 33.24 -20.50
N GLY A 93 -30.85 32.93 -19.25
CA GLY A 93 -32.21 32.52 -18.90
C GLY A 93 -32.69 31.34 -19.76
N THR A 94 -33.82 31.49 -20.46
CA THR A 94 -34.38 30.42 -21.31
C THR A 94 -33.65 30.21 -22.64
N SER A 95 -32.72 31.10 -23.02
CA SER A 95 -31.91 30.91 -24.23
C SER A 95 -30.64 30.09 -23.97
N LEU A 96 -30.39 29.69 -22.72
CA LEU A 96 -29.25 28.85 -22.37
C LEU A 96 -29.40 27.48 -23.04
N ALA A 97 -28.44 27.11 -23.89
CA ALA A 97 -28.49 25.85 -24.62
C ALA A 97 -27.18 25.05 -24.49
N ALA A 98 -27.30 23.74 -24.67
CA ALA A 98 -26.17 22.82 -24.66
C ALA A 98 -25.97 22.23 -26.06
N GLY A 99 -24.75 22.37 -26.58
CA GLY A 99 -24.35 21.71 -27.82
C GLY A 99 -24.24 20.18 -27.68
N PRO A 100 -24.17 19.44 -28.80
CA PRO A 100 -24.05 17.98 -28.80
C PRO A 100 -22.79 17.48 -28.08
N ASP A 101 -21.72 18.28 -28.07
CA ASP A 101 -20.47 17.95 -27.40
C ASP A 101 -20.62 17.83 -25.88
N LEU A 102 -21.58 18.56 -25.28
CA LEU A 102 -21.83 18.47 -23.84
C LEU A 102 -22.47 17.13 -23.49
N LEU A 103 -23.38 16.65 -24.33
CA LEU A 103 -23.96 15.32 -24.18
C LEU A 103 -22.89 14.23 -24.33
N ALA A 104 -21.98 14.36 -25.30
CA ALA A 104 -20.88 13.42 -25.47
C ALA A 104 -19.95 13.40 -24.24
N LEU A 105 -19.62 14.57 -23.69
CA LEU A 105 -18.81 14.70 -22.49
C LEU A 105 -19.49 14.06 -21.26
N PHE A 106 -20.76 14.35 -21.00
CA PHE A 106 -21.50 13.70 -19.91
C PHE A 106 -21.65 12.20 -20.12
N THR A 107 -21.84 11.75 -21.36
CA THR A 107 -21.89 10.32 -21.67
C THR A 107 -20.56 9.65 -21.32
N SER A 108 -19.43 10.23 -21.72
CA SER A 108 -18.09 9.75 -21.37
C SER A 108 -17.86 9.73 -19.86
N PHE A 109 -18.30 10.77 -19.15
CA PHE A 109 -18.19 10.84 -17.69
C PHE A 109 -19.06 9.77 -17.01
N LEU A 110 -20.34 9.68 -17.36
CA LEU A 110 -21.33 8.81 -16.69
C LEU A 110 -21.19 7.33 -17.03
N GLN A 111 -20.54 6.99 -18.14
CA GLN A 111 -20.25 5.62 -18.54
C GLN A 111 -18.86 5.16 -18.12
N TRP A 112 -18.09 5.99 -17.40
CA TRP A 112 -16.77 5.62 -16.95
C TRP A 112 -16.80 4.35 -16.08
N THR A 113 -15.86 3.45 -16.37
CA THR A 113 -15.60 2.26 -15.56
C THR A 113 -14.10 2.07 -15.40
N PRO A 114 -13.61 1.59 -14.24
CA PRO A 114 -12.21 1.23 -14.07
C PRO A 114 -11.74 0.25 -15.14
N ILE A 115 -10.59 0.53 -15.73
CA ILE A 115 -9.94 -0.35 -16.70
C ILE A 115 -8.92 -1.22 -15.95
N PRO A 116 -8.96 -2.55 -16.08
CA PRO A 116 -7.91 -3.40 -15.52
C PRO A 116 -6.52 -2.94 -16.01
N PRO A 117 -5.55 -2.73 -15.11
CA PRO A 117 -4.21 -2.35 -15.51
C PRO A 117 -3.59 -3.45 -16.38
N ARG A 118 -2.78 -3.04 -17.36
CA ARG A 118 -2.15 -3.94 -18.34
C ARG A 118 -0.75 -4.39 -17.92
N SER A 119 -0.18 -3.73 -16.92
CA SER A 119 1.15 -4.00 -16.41
C SER A 119 1.27 -3.67 -14.93
N VAL A 120 2.28 -4.25 -14.28
CA VAL A 120 2.64 -3.95 -12.89
C VAL A 120 2.90 -2.45 -12.69
N LYS A 121 3.59 -1.82 -13.65
CA LYS A 121 3.89 -0.38 -13.63
C LYS A 121 2.64 0.50 -13.68
N GLU A 122 1.66 0.12 -14.50
CA GLU A 122 0.38 0.84 -14.60
C GLU A 122 -0.43 0.71 -13.31
N LEU A 123 -0.46 -0.49 -12.71
CA LEU A 123 -1.05 -0.70 -11.40
C LEU A 123 -0.33 0.14 -10.34
N ALA A 124 1.01 0.18 -10.34
CA ALA A 124 1.81 0.97 -9.40
C ALA A 124 1.51 2.46 -9.49
N THR A 125 1.47 2.99 -10.71
CA THR A 125 1.10 4.40 -10.98
C THR A 125 -0.30 4.72 -10.47
N THR A 126 -1.27 3.84 -10.72
CA THR A 126 -2.67 4.04 -10.31
C THR A 126 -2.81 3.96 -8.80
N SER A 127 -2.26 2.92 -8.17
CA SER A 127 -2.25 2.74 -6.72
C SER A 127 -1.56 3.89 -6.00
N ALA A 128 -0.44 4.39 -6.51
CA ALA A 128 0.30 5.50 -5.90
C ALA A 128 -0.53 6.79 -5.85
N ARG A 129 -1.23 7.14 -6.93
CA ARG A 129 -2.10 8.34 -6.96
C ARG A 129 -3.25 8.24 -5.98
N LEU A 130 -3.92 7.09 -5.93
CA LEU A 130 -5.04 6.86 -5.01
C LEU A 130 -4.57 6.76 -3.55
N CYS A 131 -3.38 6.21 -3.32
CA CYS A 131 -2.77 6.19 -1.99
C CYS A 131 -2.44 7.61 -1.52
N ARG A 132 -1.96 8.50 -2.40
CA ARG A 132 -1.75 9.92 -2.05
C ARG A 132 -3.05 10.62 -1.68
N LEU A 133 -4.11 10.39 -2.46
CA LEU A 133 -5.43 10.93 -2.14
C LEU A 133 -5.90 10.51 -0.74
N LEU A 134 -5.74 9.23 -0.39
CA LEU A 134 -6.07 8.72 0.94
C LEU A 134 -5.18 9.34 2.03
N ARG A 135 -3.86 9.43 1.81
CA ARG A 135 -2.92 10.07 2.72
C ARG A 135 -3.32 11.51 2.99
N ASP A 136 -3.53 12.28 1.92
CA ASP A 136 -3.83 13.69 2.03
C ASP A 136 -5.16 13.90 2.78
N GLU A 137 -6.17 13.04 2.55
CA GLU A 137 -7.45 13.10 3.29
C GLU A 137 -7.26 12.77 4.78
N VAL A 138 -6.39 11.81 5.13
CA VAL A 138 -6.01 11.52 6.54
C VAL A 138 -5.25 12.69 7.17
N THR A 139 -4.29 13.28 6.45
CA THR A 139 -3.56 14.48 6.90
C THR A 139 -4.51 15.63 7.17
N GLU A 140 -5.51 15.85 6.31
CA GLU A 140 -6.51 16.89 6.51
C GLU A 140 -7.40 16.60 7.73
N GLN A 141 -7.75 15.34 8.01
CA GLN A 141 -8.47 14.99 9.23
C GLN A 141 -7.66 15.29 10.50
N LEU A 142 -6.35 15.02 10.49
CA LEU A 142 -5.47 15.33 11.61
C LEU A 142 -5.30 16.84 11.82
N GLN A 143 -5.14 17.61 10.74
CA GLN A 143 -5.05 19.09 10.80
C GLN A 143 -6.31 19.77 11.34
N ARG A 144 -7.41 19.02 11.47
CA ARG A 144 -8.70 19.48 12.00
C ARG A 144 -9.00 18.89 13.37
N ASP A 145 -8.01 18.30 14.02
CA ASP A 145 -8.12 17.70 15.35
C ASP A 145 -9.25 16.66 15.41
N SER A 146 -9.38 15.85 14.35
CA SER A 146 -10.42 14.81 14.27
C SER A 146 -10.18 13.74 15.34
N PRO A 147 -11.07 13.58 16.34
CA PRO A 147 -10.80 12.72 17.50
C PRO A 147 -10.52 11.26 17.12
N VAL A 148 -11.15 10.78 16.05
CA VAL A 148 -10.95 9.41 15.54
C VAL A 148 -9.53 9.23 15.01
N PHE A 149 -9.03 10.18 14.22
CA PHE A 149 -7.69 10.09 13.64
C PHE A 149 -6.60 10.39 14.65
N GLU A 150 -6.83 11.29 15.61
CA GLU A 150 -5.93 11.49 16.75
C GLU A 150 -5.80 10.22 17.60
N SER A 151 -6.93 9.53 17.87
CA SER A 151 -6.91 8.24 18.57
C SER A 151 -6.12 7.19 17.79
N PHE A 152 -6.35 7.06 16.49
CA PHE A 152 -5.59 6.13 15.66
C PHE A 152 -4.10 6.47 15.62
N ALA A 153 -3.74 7.75 15.53
CA ALA A 153 -2.35 8.19 15.57
C ALA A 153 -1.68 7.87 16.91
N ALA A 154 -2.38 8.11 18.03
CA ALA A 154 -1.90 7.78 19.36
C ALA A 154 -1.72 6.27 19.57
N ASP A 155 -2.66 5.46 19.10
CA ASP A 155 -2.58 4.00 19.15
C ASP A 155 -1.43 3.48 18.29
N TRP A 156 -1.31 4.01 17.06
CA TRP A 156 -0.23 3.69 16.13
C TRP A 156 1.15 4.00 16.71
N ARG A 157 1.32 5.19 17.30
CA ARG A 157 2.56 5.58 17.98
C ARG A 157 2.90 4.65 19.13
N THR A 158 1.92 4.40 19.99
CA THR A 158 2.09 3.53 21.15
C THR A 158 2.51 2.11 20.75
N MET A 159 1.87 1.56 19.72
CA MET A 159 2.03 0.15 19.36
C MET A 159 3.22 -0.10 18.45
N LEU A 160 3.45 0.75 17.46
CA LEU A 160 4.38 0.50 16.37
C LEU A 160 5.56 1.49 16.36
N PHE A 161 5.29 2.79 16.43
CA PHE A 161 6.30 3.83 16.20
C PHE A 161 6.16 5.04 17.15
N PRO A 162 6.72 4.98 18.36
CA PRO A 162 6.53 6.02 19.38
C PRO A 162 6.89 7.44 18.90
N GLU A 163 7.88 7.55 18.03
CA GLU A 163 8.41 8.81 17.49
C GLU A 163 7.74 9.24 16.16
N ALA A 164 6.70 8.55 15.68
CA ALA A 164 6.08 8.87 14.41
C ALA A 164 5.34 10.22 14.45
N THR A 165 5.66 11.11 13.50
CA THR A 165 4.90 12.36 13.29
C THR A 165 3.52 12.08 12.68
N ASP A 166 2.64 13.08 12.63
CA ASP A 166 1.32 12.94 11.98
C ASP A 166 1.45 12.62 10.49
N GLU A 167 2.47 13.17 9.83
CA GLU A 167 2.79 12.87 8.44
C GLU A 167 3.18 11.41 8.25
N LEU A 168 4.07 10.89 9.11
CA LEU A 168 4.47 9.49 9.08
C LEU A 168 3.31 8.55 9.39
N PHE A 169 2.41 8.94 10.29
CA PHE A 169 1.18 8.20 10.55
C PHE A 169 0.25 8.20 9.33
N ALA A 170 0.00 9.35 8.70
CA ALA A 170 -0.85 9.44 7.52
C ALA A 170 -0.30 8.61 6.35
N ASP A 171 1.02 8.64 6.13
CA ASP A 171 1.71 7.80 5.15
C ASP A 171 1.55 6.31 5.46
N GLY A 172 1.80 5.92 6.71
CA GLY A 172 1.65 4.54 7.18
C GLY A 172 0.23 4.05 7.01
N TYR A 173 -0.77 4.87 7.35
CA TYR A 173 -2.19 4.60 7.20
C TYR A 173 -2.54 4.32 5.73
N ALA A 174 -2.20 5.24 4.85
CA ALA A 174 -2.59 5.17 3.45
C ALA A 174 -1.96 3.95 2.75
N GLN A 175 -0.69 3.67 3.06
CA GLN A 175 -0.02 2.47 2.59
C GLN A 175 -0.65 1.22 3.18
N ALA A 176 -0.97 1.18 4.48
CA ALA A 176 -1.61 0.02 5.12
C ALA A 176 -2.86 -0.43 4.37
N VAL A 177 -3.78 0.51 4.16
CA VAL A 177 -5.05 0.28 3.49
C VAL A 177 -4.82 -0.10 2.04
N THR A 178 -4.00 0.66 1.30
CA THR A 178 -3.75 0.41 -0.13
C THR A 178 -3.13 -0.97 -0.37
N PHE A 179 -2.07 -1.32 0.37
CA PHE A 179 -1.42 -2.61 0.22
C PHE A 179 -2.31 -3.75 0.69
N GLY A 180 -3.08 -3.61 1.77
CA GLY A 180 -3.99 -4.67 2.19
C GLY A 180 -5.11 -4.93 1.17
N LEU A 181 -5.67 -3.89 0.53
CA LEU A 181 -6.63 -4.08 -0.57
C LEU A 181 -5.98 -4.80 -1.77
N LEU A 182 -4.77 -4.41 -2.16
CA LEU A 182 -4.02 -5.08 -3.23
C LEU A 182 -3.70 -6.54 -2.88
N MET A 183 -3.31 -6.81 -1.63
CA MET A 183 -3.04 -8.16 -1.12
C MET A 183 -4.30 -9.03 -1.10
N ALA A 184 -5.46 -8.46 -0.78
CA ALA A 184 -6.74 -9.13 -0.91
C ALA A 184 -7.02 -9.49 -2.37
N ARG A 185 -6.83 -8.54 -3.30
CA ARG A 185 -6.97 -8.82 -4.74
C ARG A 185 -6.02 -9.89 -5.24
N ALA A 186 -4.78 -9.90 -4.76
CA ALA A 186 -3.81 -10.94 -5.11
C ALA A 186 -4.20 -12.34 -4.60
N ARG A 187 -5.08 -12.41 -3.61
CA ARG A 187 -5.71 -13.64 -3.11
C ARG A 187 -7.11 -13.86 -3.67
N ASN A 188 -7.48 -13.17 -4.75
CA ASN A 188 -8.81 -13.24 -5.38
C ASN A 188 -9.98 -12.86 -4.46
N VAL A 189 -9.74 -12.10 -3.39
CA VAL A 189 -10.79 -11.58 -2.52
C VAL A 189 -11.40 -10.35 -3.20
N SER A 190 -12.72 -10.33 -3.36
CA SER A 190 -13.44 -9.16 -3.88
C SER A 190 -13.52 -8.06 -2.83
N LEU A 191 -13.37 -6.81 -3.25
CA LEU A 191 -13.44 -5.61 -2.42
C LEU A 191 -14.87 -5.03 -2.34
N ARG A 192 -15.81 -5.56 -3.14
CA ARG A 192 -17.19 -5.04 -3.24
C ARG A 192 -17.95 -5.10 -1.92
N ALA A 193 -17.65 -6.09 -1.10
CA ALA A 193 -18.27 -6.30 0.20
C ALA A 193 -17.64 -5.44 1.33
N GLY A 194 -16.76 -4.50 0.98
CA GLY A 194 -16.11 -3.58 1.91
C GLY A 194 -14.81 -4.14 2.52
N ILE A 195 -14.35 -3.48 3.58
CA ILE A 195 -13.04 -3.73 4.18
C ILE A 195 -13.05 -4.93 5.15
N ALA A 196 -14.19 -5.28 5.75
CA ALA A 196 -14.27 -6.38 6.71
C ALA A 196 -13.85 -7.75 6.12
N PRO A 197 -14.31 -8.17 4.92
CA PRO A 197 -13.82 -9.40 4.27
C PRO A 197 -12.32 -9.37 3.95
N VAL A 198 -11.79 -8.19 3.62
CA VAL A 198 -10.35 -8.00 3.38
C VAL A 198 -9.56 -8.27 4.65
N ILE A 199 -9.94 -7.63 5.76
CA ILE A 199 -9.33 -7.86 7.08
C ILE A 199 -9.35 -9.35 7.43
N HIS A 200 -10.51 -10.00 7.29
CA HIS A 200 -10.68 -11.41 7.62
C HIS A 200 -9.73 -12.30 6.81
N ALA A 201 -9.71 -12.14 5.48
CA ALA A 201 -8.90 -12.95 4.60
C ALA A 201 -7.39 -12.76 4.83
N LEU A 202 -6.95 -11.53 5.08
CA LEU A 202 -5.53 -11.25 5.36
C LEU A 202 -5.09 -11.84 6.70
N LYS A 203 -5.92 -11.75 7.73
CA LYS A 203 -5.64 -12.36 9.04
C LYS A 203 -5.65 -13.88 8.97
N ALA A 204 -6.58 -14.48 8.24
CA ALA A 204 -6.62 -15.93 8.02
C ALA A 204 -5.36 -16.43 7.29
N ALA A 205 -4.76 -15.59 6.45
CA ALA A 205 -3.49 -15.86 5.78
C ALA A 205 -2.24 -15.52 6.63
N GLY A 206 -2.41 -15.18 7.92
CA GLY A 206 -1.30 -14.85 8.82
C GLY A 206 -0.60 -13.51 8.54
N LEU A 207 -1.24 -12.60 7.79
CA LEU A 207 -0.65 -11.31 7.43
C LEU A 207 -0.99 -10.23 8.47
N LEU A 208 0.05 -9.60 9.04
CA LEU A 208 -0.11 -8.58 10.09
C LEU A 208 -0.83 -7.32 9.57
N ILE A 209 -0.71 -7.04 8.28
CA ILE A 209 -1.38 -5.94 7.60
C ILE A 209 -2.91 -5.98 7.75
N GLY A 210 -3.51 -7.18 7.88
CA GLY A 210 -4.93 -7.33 8.16
C GLY A 210 -5.31 -6.81 9.55
N SER A 211 -4.44 -7.05 10.55
CA SER A 211 -4.59 -6.49 11.88
C SER A 211 -4.30 -4.98 11.93
N ALA A 212 -3.35 -4.50 11.14
CA ALA A 212 -3.09 -3.07 11.01
C ALA A 212 -4.30 -2.32 10.44
N ILE A 213 -4.91 -2.82 9.36
CA ILE A 213 -6.13 -2.21 8.80
C ILE A 213 -7.28 -2.22 9.81
N GLN A 214 -7.43 -3.31 10.57
CA GLN A 214 -8.49 -3.39 11.59
C GLN A 214 -8.35 -2.31 12.68
N LEU A 215 -7.12 -1.92 13.01
CA LEU A 215 -6.86 -0.83 13.97
C LEU A 215 -7.20 0.54 13.38
N LEU A 216 -7.00 0.69 12.07
CA LEU A 216 -7.06 1.97 11.37
C LEU A 216 -8.42 2.28 10.74
N VAL A 217 -9.32 1.29 10.68
CA VAL A 217 -10.58 1.40 9.93
C VAL A 217 -11.74 0.94 10.80
N ASP A 218 -12.63 1.89 11.08
CA ASP A 218 -13.94 1.71 11.70
C ASP A 218 -15.04 2.36 10.83
N ASP A 219 -16.30 2.33 11.26
CA ASP A 219 -17.40 2.93 10.50
C ASP A 219 -17.26 4.47 10.42
N THR A 220 -16.71 5.10 11.46
CA THR A 220 -16.54 6.55 11.55
C THR A 220 -15.50 7.06 10.55
N SER A 221 -14.32 6.44 10.54
CA SER A 221 -13.25 6.74 9.59
C SER A 221 -13.64 6.39 8.16
N GLN A 222 -14.41 5.31 7.94
CA GLN A 222 -14.94 5.02 6.61
C GLN A 222 -15.88 6.11 6.09
N ALA A 223 -16.68 6.72 6.96
CA ALA A 223 -17.49 7.88 6.59
C ALA A 223 -16.61 9.13 6.34
N ALA A 224 -15.60 9.35 7.19
CA ALA A 224 -14.66 10.47 7.09
C ALA A 224 -13.69 10.37 5.90
N LEU A 225 -13.48 9.18 5.34
CA LEU A 225 -12.61 8.92 4.17
C LEU A 225 -13.40 8.31 3.01
N LYS A 226 -14.72 8.51 2.98
CA LYS A 226 -15.63 7.84 2.05
C LYS A 226 -15.21 8.03 0.59
N THR A 227 -14.70 9.22 0.24
CA THR A 227 -14.28 9.58 -1.11
C THR A 227 -13.07 8.76 -1.55
N SER A 228 -11.97 8.83 -0.81
CA SER A 228 -10.74 8.09 -1.14
C SER A 228 -10.94 6.58 -1.05
N LEU A 229 -11.58 6.06 0.00
CA LEU A 229 -11.79 4.62 0.19
C LEU A 229 -12.70 4.00 -0.88
N ARG A 230 -13.82 4.63 -1.22
CA ARG A 230 -14.71 4.10 -2.28
C ARG A 230 -14.03 4.13 -3.64
N THR A 231 -13.24 5.17 -3.92
CA THR A 231 -12.47 5.28 -5.16
C THR A 231 -11.41 4.18 -5.24
N LEU A 232 -10.65 4.00 -4.15
CA LEU A 232 -9.62 2.98 -4.01
C LEU A 232 -10.21 1.58 -4.20
N VAL A 233 -11.28 1.24 -3.48
CA VAL A 233 -12.00 -0.04 -3.62
C VAL A 233 -12.48 -0.25 -5.06
N ARG A 234 -13.10 0.77 -5.67
CA ARG A 234 -13.66 0.68 -7.03
C ARG A 234 -12.59 0.41 -8.08
N VAL A 235 -11.47 1.13 -8.01
CA VAL A 235 -10.38 1.01 -8.98
C VAL A 235 -9.58 -0.28 -8.76
N LEU A 236 -9.32 -0.66 -7.50
CA LEU A 236 -8.57 -1.88 -7.21
C LEU A 236 -9.39 -3.17 -7.41
N GLU A 237 -10.72 -3.11 -7.38
CA GLU A 237 -11.58 -4.29 -7.62
C GLU A 237 -11.30 -4.98 -8.95
N VAL A 238 -10.98 -4.22 -10.01
CA VAL A 238 -10.74 -4.78 -11.35
C VAL A 238 -9.31 -5.32 -11.53
N VAL A 239 -8.47 -5.26 -10.50
CA VAL A 239 -7.10 -5.77 -10.54
C VAL A 239 -7.10 -7.29 -10.53
N ASP A 240 -6.38 -7.87 -11.48
CA ASP A 240 -6.12 -9.31 -11.57
C ASP A 240 -4.61 -9.57 -11.45
N TRP A 241 -4.17 -9.85 -10.21
CA TRP A 241 -2.75 -10.03 -9.91
C TRP A 241 -2.11 -11.25 -10.59
N PRO A 242 -2.74 -12.44 -10.66
CA PRO A 242 -2.22 -13.55 -11.46
C PRO A 242 -1.84 -13.15 -12.90
N THR A 243 -2.71 -12.39 -13.58
CA THR A 243 -2.45 -11.92 -14.95
C THR A 243 -1.29 -10.91 -15.02
N LEU A 244 -1.21 -10.00 -14.05
CA LEU A 244 -0.16 -8.97 -14.00
C LEU A 244 1.22 -9.53 -13.64
N SER A 245 1.27 -10.38 -12.62
CA SER A 245 2.52 -10.97 -12.11
C SER A 245 3.08 -12.03 -13.05
N LYS A 246 2.24 -12.67 -13.87
CA LYS A 246 2.62 -13.80 -14.73
C LYS A 246 3.32 -14.91 -13.95
N GLY A 247 2.93 -15.10 -12.68
CA GLY A 247 3.55 -16.06 -11.77
C GLY A 247 4.93 -15.67 -11.23
N LYS A 248 5.45 -14.46 -11.54
CA LYS A 248 6.76 -14.02 -11.05
C LYS A 248 6.65 -13.45 -9.65
N THR A 249 7.38 -14.02 -8.70
CA THR A 249 7.45 -13.58 -7.29
C THR A 249 8.04 -12.18 -7.14
N ASP A 250 9.02 -11.82 -7.97
CA ASP A 250 9.63 -10.47 -7.98
C ASP A 250 8.71 -9.37 -8.57
N ALA A 251 7.52 -9.71 -9.08
CA ALA A 251 6.55 -8.71 -9.56
C ALA A 251 6.14 -7.72 -8.44
N TRP A 252 6.07 -8.17 -7.19
CA TRP A 252 5.77 -7.29 -6.04
C TRP A 252 6.90 -6.30 -5.74
N LEU A 253 8.15 -6.68 -6.00
CA LEU A 253 9.28 -5.79 -5.84
C LEU A 253 9.23 -4.65 -6.86
N TYR A 254 9.09 -5.01 -8.15
CA TYR A 254 8.98 -4.00 -9.22
C TYR A 254 7.74 -3.13 -9.05
N PHE A 255 6.62 -3.71 -8.61
CA PHE A 255 5.42 -2.95 -8.23
C PHE A 255 5.75 -1.89 -7.19
N TYR A 256 6.45 -2.28 -6.11
CA TYR A 256 6.76 -1.38 -5.01
C TYR A 256 7.73 -0.26 -5.41
N GLU A 257 8.72 -0.57 -6.23
CA GLU A 257 9.67 0.41 -6.77
C GLU A 257 8.97 1.46 -7.65
N ASP A 258 8.18 1.01 -8.63
CA ASP A 258 7.38 1.89 -9.48
C ASP A 258 6.36 2.67 -8.64
N PHE A 259 5.80 2.06 -7.59
CA PHE A 259 4.84 2.71 -6.70
C PHE A 259 5.51 3.85 -5.94
N LEU A 260 6.67 3.62 -5.31
CA LEU A 260 7.39 4.64 -4.57
C LEU A 260 7.89 5.77 -5.47
N GLU A 261 8.31 5.46 -6.71
CA GLU A 261 8.69 6.49 -7.68
C GLU A 261 7.55 7.49 -7.92
N VAL A 262 6.32 6.97 -8.04
CA VAL A 262 5.13 7.80 -8.24
C VAL A 262 4.56 8.31 -6.93
N TYR A 263 4.70 7.65 -5.78
CA TYR A 263 4.08 8.00 -4.50
C TYR A 263 4.93 9.00 -3.70
N ASP A 264 6.20 8.68 -3.48
CA ASP A 264 7.14 9.54 -2.76
C ASP A 264 8.59 9.20 -3.16
N ASN A 265 9.15 10.04 -4.03
CA ASN A 265 10.52 9.88 -4.54
C ASN A 265 11.56 10.22 -3.46
N ALA A 266 11.23 11.08 -2.49
CA ALA A 266 12.12 11.36 -1.36
C ALA A 266 12.20 10.14 -0.45
N LEU A 267 11.05 9.56 -0.11
CA LEU A 267 10.96 8.28 0.59
C LEU A 267 11.72 7.20 -0.18
N ARG A 268 11.49 7.04 -1.49
CA ARG A 268 12.25 6.08 -2.32
C ARG A 268 13.77 6.18 -2.15
N LYS A 269 14.31 7.40 -2.09
CA LYS A 269 15.75 7.65 -1.89
C LYS A 269 16.19 7.39 -0.44
N GLN A 270 15.41 7.82 0.53
CA GLN A 270 15.72 7.71 1.97
C GLN A 270 15.60 6.28 2.50
N THR A 271 14.60 5.52 2.05
CA THR A 271 14.40 4.13 2.48
C THR A 271 15.42 3.18 1.90
N GLY A 272 16.34 3.69 1.07
CA GLY A 272 17.29 2.84 0.40
C GLY A 272 16.60 1.74 -0.39
N SER A 273 15.39 1.98 -0.94
CA SER A 273 14.71 1.08 -1.88
C SER A 273 15.49 0.91 -3.21
N TYR A 274 16.80 1.13 -3.18
CA TYR A 274 17.75 0.45 -4.02
C TYR A 274 17.59 -1.04 -3.78
N TYR A 275 16.97 -1.68 -4.76
CA TYR A 275 17.25 -3.07 -5.09
C TYR A 275 18.70 -3.40 -4.78
N THR A 276 18.94 -4.14 -3.69
CA THR A 276 20.28 -4.70 -3.45
C THR A 276 20.53 -5.66 -4.61
N PRO A 277 21.56 -5.43 -5.46
CA PRO A 277 21.76 -6.25 -6.64
C PRO A 277 21.83 -7.74 -6.27
N PRO A 278 21.12 -8.63 -6.98
CA PRO A 278 21.09 -10.06 -6.68
C PRO A 278 22.47 -10.68 -6.62
N GLU A 279 23.41 -10.14 -7.39
CA GLU A 279 24.80 -10.56 -7.42
C GLU A 279 25.49 -10.29 -6.08
N VAL A 280 25.22 -9.13 -5.47
CA VAL A 280 25.73 -8.77 -4.14
C VAL A 280 25.10 -9.67 -3.08
N VAL A 281 23.78 -9.82 -3.12
CA VAL A 281 23.03 -10.68 -2.18
C VAL A 281 23.53 -12.12 -2.28
N ALA A 282 23.63 -12.67 -3.49
CA ALA A 282 24.09 -14.04 -3.72
C ALA A 282 25.56 -14.24 -3.31
N ALA A 283 26.42 -13.24 -3.50
CA ALA A 283 27.80 -13.30 -3.04
C ALA A 283 27.89 -13.32 -1.51
N MET A 284 27.17 -12.42 -0.83
CA MET A 284 27.17 -12.35 0.63
C MET A 284 26.55 -13.60 1.25
N VAL A 285 25.40 -14.07 0.76
CA VAL A 285 24.76 -15.31 1.24
C VAL A 285 25.69 -16.51 1.09
N ARG A 286 26.33 -16.67 -0.08
CA ARG A 286 27.29 -17.77 -0.32
C ARG A 286 28.49 -17.67 0.62
N TRP A 287 29.05 -16.47 0.79
CA TRP A 287 30.22 -16.29 1.65
C TRP A 287 29.88 -16.58 3.12
N THR A 288 28.71 -16.14 3.59
CA THR A 288 28.22 -16.49 4.93
C THR A 288 28.12 -18.01 5.10
N ASP A 289 27.57 -18.72 4.12
CA ASP A 289 27.49 -20.18 4.14
C ASP A 289 28.86 -20.85 4.18
N GLU A 290 29.83 -20.40 3.39
CA GLU A 290 31.20 -20.90 3.39
C GLU A 290 31.88 -20.72 4.77
N VAL A 291 31.69 -19.57 5.41
CA VAL A 291 32.22 -19.30 6.75
C VAL A 291 31.61 -20.26 7.79
N LEU A 292 30.29 -20.49 7.72
CA LEU A 292 29.59 -21.41 8.63
C LEU A 292 30.07 -22.86 8.47
N ARG A 293 30.33 -23.30 7.24
CA ARG A 293 30.89 -24.64 6.95
C ARG A 293 32.37 -24.76 7.30
N GLY A 294 33.07 -23.64 7.28
CA GLY A 294 34.49 -23.54 7.52
C GLY A 294 34.91 -23.91 8.95
N PRO A 295 36.22 -23.84 9.22
CA PRO A 295 36.80 -24.27 10.49
C PRO A 295 36.42 -23.38 11.69
N ALA A 296 35.79 -22.22 11.47
CA ALA A 296 35.38 -21.35 12.56
C ALA A 296 34.12 -21.86 13.29
N TYR A 297 33.20 -22.48 12.55
CA TYR A 297 31.88 -22.88 13.08
C TYR A 297 31.60 -24.37 12.93
N HIS A 298 32.27 -25.07 12.00
CA HIS A 298 32.10 -26.51 11.78
C HIS A 298 30.64 -26.95 11.57
N LEU A 299 29.84 -26.14 10.87
CA LEU A 299 28.47 -26.45 10.52
C LEU A 299 28.41 -26.96 9.08
N PRO A 300 28.50 -28.28 8.80
CA PRO A 300 28.60 -28.79 7.44
C PRO A 300 27.38 -28.49 6.57
N GLN A 301 26.20 -28.30 7.18
CA GLN A 301 24.98 -27.87 6.50
C GLN A 301 24.92 -26.35 6.27
N GLY A 302 25.89 -25.58 6.80
CA GLY A 302 25.98 -24.14 6.63
C GLY A 302 24.68 -23.42 7.02
N LEU A 303 24.15 -22.59 6.12
CA LEU A 303 22.89 -21.85 6.32
C LEU A 303 21.67 -22.77 6.49
N ALA A 304 21.71 -24.01 6.02
CA ALA A 304 20.63 -24.99 6.21
C ALA A 304 20.63 -25.60 7.63
N SER A 305 21.72 -25.45 8.40
CA SER A 305 21.88 -26.02 9.74
C SER A 305 20.82 -25.50 10.72
N PRO A 306 20.20 -26.36 11.55
CA PRO A 306 19.25 -25.94 12.58
C PRO A 306 19.90 -25.11 13.71
N GLN A 307 21.24 -25.11 13.80
CA GLN A 307 21.98 -24.32 14.78
C GLN A 307 22.11 -22.84 14.39
N VAL A 308 21.80 -22.46 13.13
CA VAL A 308 21.96 -21.10 12.65
C VAL A 308 20.69 -20.30 12.90
N GLN A 309 20.79 -19.30 13.79
CA GLN A 309 19.80 -18.24 13.94
C GLN A 309 20.23 -17.03 13.11
N LEU A 310 19.43 -16.64 12.13
CA LEU A 310 19.74 -15.55 11.20
C LEU A 310 18.77 -14.38 11.40
N VAL A 311 19.31 -13.17 11.49
CA VAL A 311 18.53 -11.93 11.56
C VAL A 311 18.96 -10.98 10.46
N ASP A 312 17.96 -10.43 9.75
CA ASP A 312 18.10 -9.26 8.90
C ASP A 312 17.55 -8.03 9.64
N PRO A 313 18.42 -7.12 10.12
CA PRO A 313 18.02 -6.02 10.99
C PRO A 313 17.34 -4.86 10.25
N ALA A 314 17.36 -4.85 8.92
CA ALA A 314 16.78 -3.81 8.08
C ALA A 314 16.32 -4.45 6.77
N THR A 315 15.26 -5.24 6.85
CA THR A 315 14.95 -6.22 5.80
C THR A 315 14.39 -5.60 4.53
N GLY A 316 13.88 -4.36 4.60
CA GLY A 316 13.28 -3.67 3.47
C GLY A 316 12.17 -4.53 2.86
N THR A 317 12.33 -4.86 1.58
CA THR A 317 11.42 -5.72 0.83
C THR A 317 11.76 -7.23 0.93
N GLY A 318 12.61 -7.64 1.88
CA GLY A 318 12.92 -9.04 2.20
C GLY A 318 14.04 -9.67 1.36
N THR A 319 14.84 -8.86 0.66
CA THR A 319 15.77 -9.35 -0.37
C THR A 319 16.82 -10.34 0.16
N TYR A 320 17.43 -10.10 1.32
CA TYR A 320 18.40 -11.03 1.89
C TYR A 320 17.77 -12.32 2.38
N LEU A 321 16.60 -12.25 3.03
CA LEU A 321 15.88 -13.43 3.50
C LEU A 321 15.48 -14.34 2.32
N LEU A 322 15.00 -13.75 1.22
CA LEU A 322 14.73 -14.48 -0.02
C LEU A 322 15.99 -15.12 -0.60
N GLY A 323 17.10 -14.39 -0.63
CA GLY A 323 18.40 -14.90 -1.07
C GLY A 323 18.86 -16.11 -0.27
N VAL A 324 18.71 -16.06 1.06
CA VAL A 324 19.01 -17.18 1.97
C VAL A 324 18.12 -18.39 1.67
N LEU A 325 16.80 -18.20 1.56
CA LEU A 325 15.87 -19.31 1.27
C LEU A 325 16.16 -19.97 -0.08
N ARG A 326 16.40 -19.16 -1.13
CA ARG A 326 16.79 -19.65 -2.46
C ARG A 326 18.08 -20.46 -2.41
N TYR A 327 19.08 -19.97 -1.66
CA TYR A 327 20.37 -20.64 -1.51
C TYR A 327 20.22 -21.97 -0.75
N VAL A 328 19.51 -21.97 0.38
CA VAL A 328 19.22 -23.18 1.17
C VAL A 328 18.46 -24.20 0.33
N ALA A 329 17.44 -23.78 -0.43
CA ALA A 329 16.69 -24.66 -1.31
C ALA A 329 17.58 -25.31 -2.36
N LYS A 330 18.45 -24.52 -3.01
CA LYS A 330 19.40 -25.02 -4.03
C LYS A 330 20.37 -26.03 -3.43
N GLN A 331 20.94 -25.73 -2.27
CA GLN A 331 21.84 -26.62 -1.55
C GLN A 331 21.15 -27.94 -1.18
N VAL A 332 20.01 -27.85 -0.48
CA VAL A 332 19.27 -29.04 -0.01
C VAL A 332 18.84 -29.91 -1.18
N ARG A 333 18.38 -29.30 -2.28
CA ARG A 333 18.04 -30.02 -3.52
C ARG A 333 19.24 -30.79 -4.08
N SER A 334 20.41 -30.18 -4.08
CA SER A 334 21.65 -30.81 -4.54
C SER A 334 22.08 -31.96 -3.62
N ASP A 335 21.98 -31.77 -2.30
CA ASP A 335 22.53 -32.70 -1.32
C ASP A 335 21.57 -33.86 -0.98
N GLN A 336 20.25 -33.62 -0.99
CA GLN A 336 19.22 -34.52 -0.45
C GLN A 336 18.02 -34.73 -1.39
N GLY A 337 18.00 -34.07 -2.55
CA GLY A 337 16.94 -34.19 -3.55
C GLY A 337 15.72 -33.30 -3.29
N GLU A 338 14.80 -33.27 -4.27
CA GLU A 338 13.65 -32.34 -4.27
C GLU A 338 12.73 -32.52 -3.06
N GLY A 339 12.48 -33.76 -2.65
CA GLY A 339 11.55 -34.07 -1.55
C GLY A 339 11.98 -33.52 -0.18
N ALA A 340 13.26 -33.18 0.00
CA ALA A 340 13.78 -32.62 1.24
C ALA A 340 13.57 -31.10 1.35
N VAL A 341 13.43 -30.38 0.23
CA VAL A 341 13.45 -28.91 0.18
C VAL A 341 12.39 -28.29 1.09
N ALA A 342 11.15 -28.77 1.00
CA ALA A 342 10.04 -28.25 1.79
C ALA A 342 10.34 -28.31 3.30
N GLY A 343 10.75 -29.47 3.80
CA GLY A 343 11.06 -29.65 5.22
C GLY A 343 12.14 -28.70 5.73
N TYR A 344 13.22 -28.51 4.95
CA TYR A 344 14.29 -27.58 5.32
C TYR A 344 13.86 -26.11 5.27
N LEU A 345 13.06 -25.70 4.29
CA LEU A 345 12.57 -24.33 4.22
C LEU A 345 11.58 -24.03 5.36
N HIS A 346 10.63 -24.92 5.65
CA HIS A 346 9.73 -24.76 6.80
C HIS A 346 10.48 -24.72 8.13
N ALA A 347 11.57 -25.48 8.27
CA ALA A 347 12.45 -25.39 9.43
C ALA A 347 13.22 -24.07 9.47
N ALA A 348 13.71 -23.58 8.33
CA ALA A 348 14.43 -22.30 8.23
C ALA A 348 13.55 -21.10 8.61
N LEU A 349 12.25 -21.12 8.28
CA LEU A 349 11.31 -20.05 8.64
C LEU A 349 11.19 -19.81 10.16
N LYS A 350 11.50 -20.81 11.00
CA LYS A 350 11.45 -20.69 12.47
C LYS A 350 12.66 -19.99 13.06
N ARG A 351 13.74 -19.85 12.29
CA ARG A 351 15.08 -19.40 12.75
C ARG A 351 15.65 -18.26 11.91
N ILE A 352 14.90 -17.80 10.91
CA ILE A 352 15.22 -16.62 10.10
C ILE A 352 14.23 -15.52 10.49
N ALA A 353 14.73 -14.38 10.92
CA ALA A 353 13.91 -13.22 11.25
C ALA A 353 14.33 -11.97 10.48
N GLY A 354 13.36 -11.09 10.21
CA GLY A 354 13.59 -9.79 9.58
C GLY A 354 12.89 -8.70 10.35
N PHE A 355 13.58 -7.57 10.53
CA PHE A 355 13.02 -6.37 11.13
C PHE A 355 12.92 -5.27 10.08
N GLU A 356 11.77 -4.60 10.03
CA GLU A 356 11.54 -3.48 9.15
C GLU A 356 10.78 -2.38 9.89
N MET A 357 11.24 -1.14 9.76
CA MET A 357 10.62 0.00 10.41
C MET A 357 9.43 0.54 9.60
N GLN A 358 9.25 0.15 8.34
CA GLN A 358 8.20 0.68 7.50
C GLN A 358 7.17 -0.38 7.10
N LEU A 359 5.89 -0.02 7.24
CA LEU A 359 4.81 -0.95 6.94
C LEU A 359 4.76 -1.36 5.45
N GLY A 360 5.06 -0.43 4.54
CA GLY A 360 5.08 -0.68 3.08
C GLY A 360 6.08 -1.77 2.69
N PRO A 361 7.39 -1.57 2.90
CA PRO A 361 8.42 -2.58 2.62
C PRO A 361 8.18 -3.88 3.39
N TYR A 362 7.75 -3.82 4.65
CA TYR A 362 7.35 -4.99 5.44
C TYR A 362 6.28 -5.84 4.75
N ALA A 363 5.19 -5.21 4.29
CA ALA A 363 4.10 -5.92 3.62
C ALA A 363 4.57 -6.59 2.32
N VAL A 364 5.45 -5.90 1.58
CA VAL A 364 6.09 -6.44 0.37
C VAL A 364 6.99 -7.62 0.70
N ALA A 365 7.82 -7.53 1.75
CA ALA A 365 8.67 -8.62 2.22
C ALA A 365 7.84 -9.85 2.60
N GLN A 366 6.74 -9.66 3.33
CA GLN A 366 5.86 -10.75 3.74
C GLN A 366 5.23 -11.47 2.54
N LEU A 367 4.81 -10.72 1.52
CA LEU A 367 4.28 -11.29 0.27
C LEU A 367 5.33 -12.07 -0.49
N ARG A 368 6.51 -11.47 -0.68
CA ARG A 368 7.58 -12.10 -1.46
C ARG A 368 8.04 -13.38 -0.78
N LEU A 369 8.23 -13.39 0.54
CA LEU A 369 8.58 -14.61 1.27
C LEU A 369 7.51 -15.69 1.15
N HIS A 370 6.23 -15.33 1.30
CA HIS A 370 5.15 -16.32 1.17
C HIS A 370 5.06 -16.88 -0.25
N ALA A 371 5.22 -16.04 -1.27
CA ALA A 371 5.16 -16.46 -2.67
C ALA A 371 6.39 -17.31 -3.05
N GLU A 372 7.57 -16.94 -2.56
CA GLU A 372 8.81 -17.69 -2.78
C GLU A 372 8.75 -19.08 -2.15
N ILE A 373 8.24 -19.20 -0.92
CA ILE A 373 8.07 -20.52 -0.29
C ILE A 373 7.11 -21.39 -1.11
N LEU A 374 5.96 -20.84 -1.52
CA LEU A 374 5.01 -21.57 -2.36
C LEU A 374 5.63 -22.01 -3.70
N GLU A 375 6.45 -21.16 -4.32
CA GLU A 375 7.17 -21.49 -5.55
C GLU A 375 8.21 -22.60 -5.33
N LEU A 376 8.95 -22.55 -4.22
CA LEU A 376 10.02 -23.49 -3.92
C LEU A 376 9.54 -24.84 -3.36
N THR A 377 8.37 -24.88 -2.70
CA THR A 377 7.86 -26.10 -2.02
C THR A 377 6.57 -26.66 -2.62
N GLY A 378 5.84 -25.87 -3.39
CA GLY A 378 4.49 -26.21 -3.86
C GLY A 378 3.40 -26.11 -2.78
N THR A 379 3.76 -25.71 -1.56
CA THR A 379 2.84 -25.58 -0.41
C THR A 379 2.95 -24.21 0.24
N ALA A 380 1.85 -23.73 0.83
CA ALA A 380 1.90 -22.50 1.61
C ALA A 380 2.80 -22.68 2.86
N PRO A 381 3.38 -21.61 3.41
CA PRO A 381 4.15 -21.69 4.64
C PRO A 381 3.30 -22.22 5.82
N ASP A 382 3.78 -23.28 6.49
CA ASP A 382 3.14 -23.79 7.71
C ASP A 382 3.20 -22.82 8.90
N HIS A 383 4.08 -21.82 8.82
CA HIS A 383 4.26 -20.78 9.81
C HIS A 383 4.45 -19.43 9.12
N THR A 384 3.95 -18.36 9.73
CA THR A 384 4.26 -17.01 9.30
C THR A 384 5.77 -16.77 9.45
N PRO A 385 6.47 -16.30 8.40
CA PRO A 385 7.86 -15.90 8.54
C PRO A 385 8.03 -14.90 9.68
N HIS A 386 9.13 -14.98 10.43
CA HIS A 386 9.42 -14.08 11.55
C HIS A 386 9.82 -12.67 11.05
N LEU A 387 8.90 -12.00 10.36
CA LEU A 387 9.01 -10.61 9.96
C LEU A 387 8.29 -9.74 10.99
N PHE A 388 8.94 -8.65 11.40
CA PHE A 388 8.37 -7.73 12.39
C PHE A 388 8.47 -6.29 11.93
N VAL A 389 7.37 -5.55 12.16
CA VAL A 389 7.33 -4.10 12.02
C VAL A 389 7.86 -3.49 13.32
N THR A 390 9.13 -3.07 13.33
CA THR A 390 9.79 -2.54 14.53
C THR A 390 11.07 -1.78 14.18
N ASP A 391 11.42 -0.80 15.00
CA ASP A 391 12.78 -0.27 15.03
C ASP A 391 13.72 -1.29 15.69
N THR A 392 14.68 -1.81 14.93
CA THR A 392 15.69 -2.76 15.41
C THR A 392 16.53 -2.21 16.57
N LEU A 393 16.79 -0.90 16.59
CA LEU A 393 17.58 -0.24 17.64
C LEU A 393 16.73 0.19 18.85
N GLY A 394 15.41 0.10 18.74
CA GLY A 394 14.48 0.46 19.83
C GLY A 394 14.67 -0.38 21.08
N ASN A 395 14.32 0.19 22.24
CA ASN A 395 14.47 -0.46 23.54
C ASN A 395 13.68 -1.79 23.58
N PRO A 396 14.35 -2.95 23.67
CA PRO A 396 13.67 -4.21 23.57
C PRO A 396 12.97 -4.60 24.88
N TYR A 397 13.09 -3.83 25.96
CA TYR A 397 12.36 -4.05 27.21
C TYR A 397 11.03 -3.29 27.27
N ASP A 398 10.71 -2.50 26.25
CA ASP A 398 9.43 -1.81 26.14
C ASP A 398 8.43 -2.60 25.28
N ASP A 399 7.51 -3.28 25.96
CA ASP A 399 6.42 -4.04 25.34
C ASP A 399 5.13 -3.22 25.15
N GLY A 400 5.16 -1.89 25.33
CA GLY A 400 4.03 -0.99 24.98
C GLY A 400 2.89 -0.90 26.01
N GLY A 401 3.08 -1.43 27.23
CA GLY A 401 2.15 -1.22 28.35
C GLY A 401 0.75 -1.84 28.20
N LYS A 402 -0.26 -1.28 28.88
CA LYS A 402 -1.62 -1.86 29.01
C LYS A 402 -2.45 -1.89 27.72
N LEU A 403 -2.16 -1.01 26.74
CA LEU A 403 -2.86 -0.94 25.44
C LEU A 403 -2.65 -2.19 24.57
N ALA A 404 -1.59 -2.97 24.85
CA ALA A 404 -1.29 -4.25 24.21
C ALA A 404 -2.39 -5.31 24.33
N GLN A 405 -3.31 -5.20 25.30
CA GLN A 405 -4.37 -6.20 25.53
C GLN A 405 -5.55 -6.07 24.56
N ILE A 406 -5.76 -4.90 23.95
CA ILE A 406 -6.89 -4.66 23.04
C ILE A 406 -6.58 -5.18 21.62
N PHE A 407 -5.30 -5.24 21.24
CA PHE A 407 -4.84 -5.63 19.89
C PHE A 407 -3.79 -6.73 19.92
N ALA A 408 -4.22 -7.94 20.27
CA ALA A 408 -3.34 -9.09 20.49
C ALA A 408 -2.34 -9.35 19.34
N PRO A 409 -2.69 -9.33 18.03
CA PRO A 409 -1.73 -9.72 16.99
C PRO A 409 -0.54 -8.77 16.84
N ILE A 410 -0.75 -7.46 16.96
CA ILE A 410 0.31 -6.45 16.84
C ILE A 410 1.19 -6.46 18.10
N ALA A 411 0.56 -6.55 19.27
CA ALA A 411 1.28 -6.66 20.54
C ALA A 411 2.13 -7.94 20.61
N GLU A 412 1.59 -9.08 20.18
CA GLU A 412 2.33 -10.35 20.15
C GLU A 412 3.47 -10.31 19.12
N SER A 413 3.27 -9.65 17.97
CA SER A 413 4.34 -9.39 17.00
C SER A 413 5.48 -8.58 17.64
N ARG A 414 5.17 -7.49 18.36
CA ARG A 414 6.17 -6.67 19.04
C ARG A 414 6.91 -7.43 20.15
N LYS A 415 6.18 -8.16 21.00
CA LYS A 415 6.79 -9.01 22.04
C LYS A 415 7.70 -10.08 21.43
N ALA A 416 7.28 -10.70 20.32
CA ALA A 416 8.09 -11.68 19.62
C ALA A 416 9.37 -11.05 19.02
N ALA A 417 9.28 -9.85 18.45
CA ALA A 417 10.44 -9.10 17.98
C ALA A 417 11.40 -8.77 19.13
N ASN A 418 10.87 -8.24 20.24
CA ASN A 418 11.65 -7.92 21.44
C ASN A 418 12.31 -9.16 22.04
N ARG A 419 11.61 -10.31 22.08
CA ARG A 419 12.19 -11.59 22.50
C ARG A 419 13.37 -11.99 21.63
N ILE A 420 13.28 -11.80 20.31
CA ILE A 420 14.42 -12.07 19.41
C ILE A 420 15.60 -11.17 19.76
N LYS A 421 15.37 -9.86 19.95
CA LYS A 421 16.41 -8.89 20.30
C LYS A 421 17.11 -9.19 21.63
N ARG A 422 16.39 -9.69 22.65
CA ARG A 422 16.93 -9.91 24.00
C ARG A 422 17.49 -11.31 24.23
N GLU A 423 16.79 -12.33 23.74
CA GLU A 423 16.91 -13.70 24.24
C GLU A 423 17.41 -14.68 23.18
N THR A 424 17.29 -14.35 21.89
CA THR A 424 17.71 -15.28 20.83
C THR A 424 19.22 -15.18 20.60
N PRO A 425 19.97 -16.30 20.67
CA PRO A 425 21.40 -16.31 20.38
C PRO A 425 21.61 -16.23 18.85
N VAL A 426 21.57 -15.02 18.32
CA VAL A 426 21.75 -14.76 16.88
C VAL A 426 23.16 -15.18 16.45
N THR A 427 23.24 -16.10 15.49
CA THR A 427 24.50 -16.60 14.93
C THR A 427 24.96 -15.77 13.74
N VAL A 428 24.00 -15.31 12.93
CA VAL A 428 24.24 -14.58 11.68
C VAL A 428 23.39 -13.33 11.67
N ILE A 429 24.03 -12.18 11.41
CA ILE A 429 23.35 -10.94 11.04
C ILE A 429 23.70 -10.67 9.59
N LEU A 430 22.69 -10.56 8.72
CA LEU A 430 22.88 -10.40 7.28
C LEU A 430 21.80 -9.46 6.73
N GLY A 431 22.22 -8.39 6.05
CA GLY A 431 21.32 -7.39 5.49
C GLY A 431 22.07 -6.26 4.80
N ASN A 432 21.34 -5.24 4.37
CA ASN A 432 21.89 -3.99 3.86
C ASN A 432 21.31 -2.82 4.69
N PRO A 433 21.94 -2.46 5.83
CA PRO A 433 21.42 -1.43 6.71
C PRO A 433 21.52 -0.02 6.07
N PRO A 434 20.70 0.94 6.54
CA PRO A 434 20.72 2.33 6.07
C PRO A 434 21.98 3.11 6.45
#